data_AF-A0A7Y5S6P6-F1
#
_entry.id   AF-A0A7Y5S6P6-F1
#
_cell.length_a   1.000
_cell.length_b   1.000
_cell.length_c   1.000
_cell.angle_alpha   90.00
_cell.angle_beta   90.00
_cell.angle_gamma   90.00
#
_symmetry.space_group_name_H-M   'P 1'
#
loop_
_entity.id
_entity.type
_entity.pdbx_description
1 polymer ?
#
loop_
_entity_poly.entity_id
_entity_poly.type
_entity_poly.pdbx_seq_one_letter_code
_entity_poly.pdbx_strand_id
1 'polypeptide(L)' 'MSRPRDVLPPDRLADAAEAALQAAVEFADHNNGAWVYPAALMGTPDQPDCLAPYTKWEIEQACEFLVRLGYIEKRAA' A
#
# COMPACT_ATOMS: atom_id res chain seq x y z
N MET A 1 23.12 12.10 2.77
CA MET A 1 22.99 12.05 4.24
C MET A 1 21.67 11.35 4.57
N SER A 2 21.71 10.07 4.93
CA SER A 2 20.52 9.36 5.40
C SER A 2 20.09 9.99 6.72
N ARG A 3 18.93 10.66 6.74
CA ARG A 3 18.30 11.08 7.99
C ARG A 3 18.08 9.81 8.84
N PRO A 4 18.12 9.90 10.18
CA PRO A 4 17.78 8.78 11.06
C PRO A 4 16.33 8.38 10.81
N ARG A 5 16.17 7.50 9.81
CA ARG A 5 15.15 6.49 9.59
C ARG A 5 13.86 6.72 10.37
N ASP A 6 12.93 7.45 9.74
CA ASP A 6 11.50 7.20 9.93
C ASP A 6 11.28 5.74 9.50
N VAL A 7 11.47 4.80 10.42
CA VAL A 7 11.20 3.37 10.21
C VAL A 7 9.85 3.12 10.81
N LEU A 8 8.95 2.58 9.99
CA LEU A 8 7.64 2.17 10.46
C LEU A 8 7.82 1.03 11.47
N PRO A 9 7.20 1.10 12.67
CA PRO A 9 7.24 -0.01 13.62
C PRO A 9 6.74 -1.31 12.95
N PRO A 10 7.32 -2.48 13.27
CA PRO A 10 7.01 -3.74 12.58
C PRO A 10 5.52 -4.09 12.55
N ASP A 11 4.83 -3.96 13.69
CA ASP A 11 3.40 -4.27 13.78
C ASP A 11 2.58 -3.34 12.87
N ARG A 12 2.93 -2.05 12.88
CA ARG A 12 2.28 -1.04 12.05
C ARG A 12 2.57 -1.23 10.55
N LEU A 13 3.74 -1.76 10.21
CA LEU A 13 4.08 -2.15 8.84
C LEU A 13 3.26 -3.36 8.38
N ALA A 14 3.06 -4.35 9.25
CA ALA A 14 2.25 -5.52 8.96
C ALA A 14 0.78 -5.13 8.75
N ASP A 15 0.21 -4.32 9.65
CA ASP A 15 -1.18 -3.82 9.54
C ASP A 15 -1.37 -3.01 8.25
N ALA A 16 -0.43 -2.11 7.93
CA ALA A 16 -0.45 -1.34 6.69
C ALA A 16 -0.30 -2.22 5.43
N ALA A 17 0.44 -3.33 5.52
CA ALA A 17 0.60 -4.28 4.42
C ALA A 17 -0.67 -5.10 4.17
N GLU A 18 -1.36 -5.52 5.23
CA GLU A 18 -2.67 -6.15 5.12
C GLU A 18 -3.68 -5.20 4.47
N ALA A 19 -3.75 -3.95 4.95
CA ALA A 19 -4.61 -2.92 4.37
C ALA A 19 -4.26 -2.63 2.89
N ALA A 20 -2.98 -2.59 2.54
CA ALA A 20 -2.55 -2.39 1.15
C ALA A 20 -2.99 -3.55 0.23
N LEU A 21 -2.89 -4.80 0.69
CA LEU A 21 -3.36 -5.95 -0.07
C LEU A 21 -4.88 -5.94 -0.22
N GLN A 22 -5.60 -5.68 0.87
CA GLN A 22 -7.05 -5.56 0.85
C GLN A 22 -7.51 -4.49 -0.13
N ALA A 23 -6.88 -3.31 -0.11
CA ALA A 23 -7.18 -2.23 -1.04
C ALA A 23 -6.96 -2.62 -2.52
N ALA A 24 -5.91 -3.39 -2.81
CA ALA A 24 -5.67 -3.86 -4.18
C ALA A 24 -6.76 -4.84 -4.65
N VAL A 25 -7.21 -5.74 -3.76
CA VAL A 25 -8.29 -6.69 -4.04
C VAL A 25 -9.62 -5.95 -4.24
N GLU A 26 -9.98 -5.07 -3.31
CA GLU A 26 -11.22 -4.28 -3.40
C GLU A 26 -11.26 -3.44 -4.69
N PHE A 27 -10.13 -2.82 -5.06
CA PHE A 27 -10.04 -2.09 -6.32
C PHE A 27 -10.21 -3.02 -7.51
N ALA A 28 -9.54 -4.18 -7.53
CA ALA A 28 -9.65 -5.14 -8.63
C ALA A 28 -11.09 -5.67 -8.79
N ASP A 29 -11.78 -5.97 -7.69
CA ASP A 29 -13.17 -6.42 -7.69
C ASP A 29 -14.10 -5.36 -8.31
N HIS A 30 -13.84 -4.08 -8.08
CA HIS A 30 -14.62 -2.97 -8.64
C HIS A 30 -14.20 -2.56 -10.07
N ASN A 31 -13.00 -2.94 -10.51
CA ASN A 31 -12.40 -2.48 -11.77
C ASN A 31 -12.10 -3.64 -12.74
N ASN A 32 -12.99 -4.63 -12.82
CA ASN A 32 -12.90 -5.77 -13.75
C ASN A 32 -11.57 -6.55 -13.66
N GLY A 33 -11.05 -6.75 -12.46
CA GLY A 33 -9.79 -7.44 -12.23
C GLY A 33 -8.54 -6.61 -12.52
N ALA A 34 -8.67 -5.31 -12.78
CA ALA A 34 -7.52 -4.43 -12.94
C ALA A 34 -6.76 -4.29 -11.61
N TRP A 35 -5.50 -4.74 -11.60
CA TRP A 35 -4.64 -4.60 -10.43
C TRP A 35 -4.04 -3.19 -10.37
N VAL A 36 -3.94 -2.64 -9.17
CA VAL A 36 -3.37 -1.31 -8.95
C VAL A 36 -2.32 -1.35 -7.83
N TYR A 37 -1.34 -0.47 -7.93
CA TYR A 37 -0.41 -0.25 -6.84
C TYR A 37 -1.11 0.51 -5.71
N PRO A 38 -1.27 -0.05 -4.49
CA PRO A 38 -2.16 0.52 -3.45
C PRO A 38 -1.86 1.97 -3.07
N ALA A 39 -0.58 2.35 -3.00
CA ALA A 39 -0.19 3.72 -2.69
C ALA A 39 -0.65 4.75 -3.75
N ALA A 40 -1.04 4.31 -4.95
CA ALA A 40 -1.61 5.17 -5.99
C ALA A 40 -3.07 5.54 -5.70
N LEU A 41 -3.79 4.77 -4.87
CA LEU A 41 -5.16 5.06 -4.46
C LEU A 41 -5.24 6.11 -3.34
N MET A 42 -4.14 6.31 -2.61
CA MET A 42 -4.08 7.26 -1.49
C MET A 42 -4.36 8.69 -1.94
N GLY A 43 -5.44 9.27 -1.42
CA GLY A 43 -5.92 10.62 -1.72
C GLY A 43 -6.72 10.74 -3.02
N THR A 44 -7.04 9.61 -3.67
CA THR A 44 -7.91 9.59 -4.86
C THR A 44 -9.38 9.44 -4.45
N PRO A 45 -10.34 9.77 -5.35
CA PRO A 45 -11.75 9.46 -5.12
C PRO A 45 -12.03 7.97 -4.94
N ASP A 46 -11.17 7.11 -5.50
CA ASP A 46 -11.28 5.65 -5.42
C ASP A 46 -10.51 5.06 -4.23
N GLN A 47 -10.12 5.89 -3.24
CA GLN A 47 -9.43 5.42 -2.04
C GLN A 47 -10.34 4.48 -1.24
N PRO A 48 -9.94 3.22 -0.99
CA PRO A 48 -10.69 2.34 -0.11
C PRO A 48 -10.65 2.77 1.35
N ASP A 49 -11.72 2.50 2.09
CA ASP A 49 -11.85 2.87 3.51
C ASP A 49 -10.75 2.22 4.38
N CYS A 50 -10.29 1.02 4.01
CA CYS A 50 -9.21 0.32 4.71
C CYS A 50 -7.87 1.08 4.70
N LEU A 51 -7.68 2.02 3.75
CA LEU A 51 -6.50 2.87 3.68
C LEU A 51 -6.62 4.16 4.48
N ALA A 52 -7.83 4.58 4.88
CA ALA A 52 -8.07 5.84 5.57
C ALA A 52 -7.29 6.02 6.90
N PRO A 53 -7.01 4.97 7.70
CA PRO A 53 -6.21 5.10 8.92
C PRO A 53 -4.73 5.37 8.70
N TYR A 54 -4.24 5.20 7.46
CA TYR A 54 -2.82 5.25 7.13
C TYR A 54 -2.46 6.50 6.34
N THR A 55 -1.22 6.93 6.48
CA THR A 55 -0.62 7.95 5.62
C THR A 55 -0.12 7.32 4.32
N LYS A 56 -0.01 8.13 3.27
CA LYS A 56 0.57 7.69 2.00
C LYS A 56 1.97 7.09 2.17
N TRP A 57 2.78 7.69 3.05
CA TRP A 57 4.12 7.20 3.35
C TRP A 57 4.10 5.79 3.95
N GLU A 58 3.18 5.51 4.88
CA GLU A 58 3.05 4.16 5.49
C GLU A 58 2.66 3.11 4.44
N ILE A 59 1.71 3.44 3.56
CA ILE A 59 1.31 2.55 2.48
C ILE A 59 2.45 2.37 1.46
N GLU A 60 3.27 3.39 1.19
CA GLU A 60 4.47 3.24 0.37
C GLU A 60 5.48 2.27 0.99
N GLN A 61 5.74 2.37 2.31
CA GLN A 61 6.61 1.43 3.01
C GLN A 61 6.06 0.00 3.00
N ALA A 62 4.75 -0.14 3.21
CA ALA A 62 4.05 -1.42 3.15
C ALA A 62 4.12 -2.04 1.75
N CYS A 63 3.89 -1.27 0.70
CA CYS A 63 4.02 -1.75 -0.67
C CYS A 63 5.47 -2.16 -0.98
N GLU A 64 6.49 -1.39 -0.55
CA GLU A 64 7.88 -1.81 -0.73
C GLU A 64 8.18 -3.14 -0.01
N PHE A 65 7.63 -3.34 1.18
CA PHE A 65 7.74 -4.59 1.91
C PHE A 65 7.07 -5.75 1.15
N LEU A 66 5.86 -5.57 0.65
CA LEU A 66 5.13 -6.57 -0.14
C LEU A 66 5.82 -6.90 -1.47
N VAL A 67 6.44 -5.92 -2.14
CA VAL A 67 7.24 -6.15 -3.35
C VAL A 67 8.47 -7.02 -3.03
N ARG A 68 9.16 -6.77 -1.90
CA ARG A 68 10.31 -7.60 -1.48
C ARG A 68 9.92 -9.05 -1.19
N LEU A 69 8.69 -9.26 -0.73
CA LEU A 69 8.12 -10.59 -0.50
C LEU A 69 7.56 -11.25 -1.77
N GLY A 70 7.37 -10.49 -2.85
CA GLY A 70 6.82 -11.00 -4.12
C GLY A 70 5.29 -11.09 -4.15
N TYR A 71 4.58 -10.42 -3.24
CA TYR A 71 3.10 -10.42 -3.24
C TYR A 71 2.49 -9.45 -4.25
N ILE A 72 3.17 -8.34 -4.54
CA ILE A 72 2.73 -7.35 -5.52
C ILE A 72 3.89 -6.93 -6.41
N GLU A 73 3.57 -6.50 -7.63
CA GLU A 73 4.57 -5.97 -8.55
C GLU A 73 4.94 -4.53 -8.22
N LYS A 74 6.18 -4.16 -8.53
CA LYS A 74 6.65 -2.77 -8.38
C LYS A 74 5.85 -1.88 -9.32
N ARG A 75 5.44 -0.71 -8.84
CA ARG A 75 4.80 0.32 -9.66
C ARG A 75 5.61 0.58 -10.93
N ALA A 76 4.97 0.41 -12.09
CA ALA A 76 5.54 0.84 -13.37
C ALA A 76 5.79 2.36 -13.33
N ALA A 77 7.00 2.77 -13.77
CA ALA A 77 7.45 4.16 -13.76
C ALA A 77 6.64 5.04 -14.72
#